data_AF-A0A5C8ZVL4-F1
#
_entry.id   AF-A0A5C8ZVL4-F1
#
_cell.length_a   1.000
_cell.length_b   1.000
_cell.length_c   1.000
_cell.angle_alpha   90.00
_cell.angle_beta   90.00
_cell.angle_gamma   90.00
#
_symmetry.space_group_name_H-M   'P 1'
#
loop_
_entity.id
_entity.type
_entity.pdbx_description
1 polymer ?
#
loop_
_entity_poly.entity_id
_entity_poly.type
_entity_poly.pdbx_seq_one_letter_code
_entity_poly.pdbx_strand_id
1 'polypeptide(L)'
;MLANAELAQDFNRLNQQHKELVLALLDVVNIPPVRVEVEATSEGNFRGFDGGKFYLVDSGSISARYRGRTIYFLEEGDMLLPDIAGLGNQDVAVFYGSEAGASLYSYPALEFMQRVFAEPAAIKLWTRLLITYAGMMLRLTAARTHEDSQATPGFEMFDAGDIIIRQGERADYVFNLSSGSAEVLVDDVIVGRISEGEIFGAMAALTHADRSATVRAETPCAVVKVPKEQFTDLIKSNPATIHSLLIDMANSIVNLNEQLVGLRNSARRPQT
;
A
#
# COMPACT_ATOMS: atom_id res chain seq x y z
N MET A 1 11.89 1.97 -8.37
CA MET A 1 12.20 0.52 -8.31
C MET A 1 13.48 0.16 -7.55
N LEU A 2 14.48 1.05 -7.40
CA LEU A 2 15.71 0.78 -6.61
C LEU A 2 15.49 0.79 -5.08
N ALA A 3 14.57 1.62 -4.58
CA ALA A 3 14.31 1.77 -3.15
C ALA A 3 13.92 0.45 -2.44
N ASN A 4 13.13 -0.42 -3.08
CA ASN A 4 12.75 -1.70 -2.47
C ASN A 4 13.91 -2.69 -2.34
N ALA A 5 14.86 -2.66 -3.28
CA ALA A 5 16.04 -3.52 -3.23
C ALA A 5 17.02 -3.05 -2.14
N GLU A 6 17.21 -1.74 -2.00
CA GLU A 6 18.03 -1.13 -0.94
C GLU A 6 17.41 -1.37 0.45
N LEU A 7 16.10 -1.18 0.60
CA LEU A 7 15.38 -1.47 1.84
C LEU A 7 15.49 -2.94 2.26
N ALA A 8 15.47 -3.86 1.30
CA ALA A 8 15.66 -5.29 1.56
C ALA A 8 17.09 -5.60 2.03
N GLN A 9 18.11 -4.99 1.42
CA GLN A 9 19.51 -5.14 1.84
C GLN A 9 19.76 -4.57 3.24
N ASP A 10 19.24 -3.37 3.51
CA ASP A 10 19.32 -2.73 4.82
C ASP A 10 18.63 -3.56 5.90
N PHE A 11 17.44 -4.09 5.61
CA PHE A 11 16.71 -4.96 6.53
C PHE A 11 17.52 -6.22 6.84
N ASN A 12 18.05 -6.91 5.83
CA ASN A 12 18.83 -8.13 6.04
C ASN A 12 20.08 -7.89 6.88
N ARG A 13 20.76 -6.75 6.66
CA ARG A 13 21.92 -6.36 7.46
C ARG A 13 21.55 -6.12 8.92
N LEU A 14 20.45 -5.42 9.18
CA LEU A 14 19.97 -5.19 10.55
C LEU A 14 19.50 -6.49 11.20
N ASN A 15 18.85 -7.39 10.45
CA ASN A 15 18.41 -8.69 10.95
C ASN A 15 19.61 -9.53 11.41
N GLN A 16 20.67 -9.60 10.59
CA GLN A 16 21.90 -10.31 10.97
C GLN A 16 22.54 -9.72 12.23
N GLN A 17 22.62 -8.39 12.32
CA GLN A 17 23.11 -7.71 13.53
C GLN A 17 22.24 -7.97 14.76
N HIS A 18 20.92 -8.07 14.57
CA HIS A 18 19.99 -8.40 15.64
C HIS A 18 20.26 -9.81 16.19
N LYS A 19 20.42 -10.82 15.31
CA LYS A 19 20.77 -12.19 15.70
C LYS A 19 22.09 -12.26 16.48
N GLU A 20 23.12 -11.54 16.03
CA GLU A 20 24.41 -11.45 16.73
C GLU A 20 24.26 -10.84 18.14
N LEU A 21 23.45 -9.79 18.28
CA LEU A 21 23.18 -9.16 19.57
C LEU A 21 22.39 -10.07 20.51
N VAL A 22 21.44 -10.84 19.98
CA VAL A 22 20.68 -11.84 20.74
C VAL A 22 21.62 -12.89 21.31
N LEU A 23 22.47 -13.51 20.48
CA LEU A 23 23.43 -14.52 20.94
C LEU A 23 24.38 -13.96 22.01
N ALA A 24 24.96 -12.79 21.76
CA ALA A 24 25.86 -12.15 22.73
C ALA A 24 25.14 -11.81 24.06
N LEU A 25 23.86 -11.43 23.99
CA LEU A 25 23.06 -11.16 25.19
C LEU A 25 22.80 -12.45 25.97
N LEU A 26 22.42 -13.53 25.30
CA LEU A 26 22.17 -14.83 25.92
C LEU A 26 23.42 -15.38 26.60
N ASP A 27 24.60 -15.20 26.02
CA ASP A 27 25.87 -15.57 26.64
C ASP A 27 26.13 -14.84 27.96
N VAL A 28 25.79 -13.55 28.05
CA VAL A 28 25.99 -12.75 29.27
C VAL A 28 24.91 -13.05 30.31
N VAL A 29 23.66 -13.20 29.89
CA VAL A 29 22.54 -13.52 30.78
C VAL A 29 22.67 -14.93 31.35
N ASN A 30 23.12 -15.88 30.52
CA ASN A 30 23.45 -17.26 30.88
C ASN A 30 22.36 -17.97 31.71
N ILE A 31 21.10 -17.84 31.26
CA ILE A 31 19.95 -18.53 31.85
C ILE A 31 19.67 -19.78 31.00
N PRO A 32 19.49 -20.96 31.62
CA PRO A 32 19.16 -22.17 30.88
C PRO A 32 17.74 -22.06 30.26
N PRO A 33 17.59 -22.30 28.95
CA PRO A 33 16.28 -22.25 28.32
C PRO A 33 15.45 -23.51 28.59
N VAL A 34 14.13 -23.37 28.46
CA VAL A 34 13.19 -24.50 28.37
C VAL A 34 12.76 -24.66 26.92
N ARG A 35 12.90 -25.85 26.35
CA ARG A 35 12.46 -26.14 24.98
C ARG A 35 10.94 -26.23 24.89
N VAL A 36 10.37 -25.59 23.87
CA VAL A 36 8.92 -25.55 23.59
C VAL A 36 8.71 -25.90 22.13
N GLU A 37 7.95 -26.96 21.87
CA GLU A 37 7.58 -27.34 20.51
C GLU A 37 6.30 -26.61 20.08
N VAL A 38 6.29 -26.13 18.84
CA VAL A 38 5.17 -25.47 18.18
C VAL A 38 4.66 -26.40 17.10
N GLU A 39 3.40 -26.82 17.22
CA GLU A 39 2.77 -27.68 16.23
C GLU A 39 2.57 -26.97 14.88
N ALA A 40 2.44 -27.74 13.81
CA ALA A 40 2.14 -27.23 12.48
C ALA A 40 0.68 -26.77 12.41
N THR A 41 0.43 -25.51 12.05
CA THR A 41 -0.92 -24.94 11.91
C THR A 41 -0.92 -23.75 10.95
N SER A 42 -1.80 -23.80 9.97
CA SER A 42 -1.97 -22.75 8.94
C SER A 42 -2.70 -21.50 9.44
N GLU A 43 -3.46 -21.59 10.54
CA GLU A 43 -4.19 -20.46 11.12
C GLU A 43 -3.40 -19.69 12.20
N GLY A 44 -2.22 -20.19 12.59
CA GLY A 44 -1.53 -19.77 13.81
C GLY A 44 -2.12 -20.48 15.02
N ASN A 45 -1.28 -21.06 15.86
CA ASN A 45 -1.69 -21.97 16.93
C ASN A 45 -1.50 -21.43 18.34
N PHE A 46 -0.75 -20.33 18.52
CA PHE A 46 -0.63 -19.71 19.84
C PHE A 46 -0.56 -18.19 19.76
N ARG A 47 -1.16 -17.54 20.75
CA ARG A 47 -0.85 -16.14 21.03
C ARG A 47 0.55 -16.15 21.60
N GLY A 48 1.45 -15.31 21.07
CA GLY A 48 2.87 -15.30 21.43
C GLY A 48 3.14 -14.83 22.85
N PHE A 49 2.21 -15.02 23.77
CA PHE A 49 2.16 -14.25 24.98
C PHE A 49 1.82 -15.08 26.21
N ASP A 50 2.90 -15.48 26.87
CA ASP A 50 3.00 -15.43 28.31
C ASP A 50 3.88 -14.22 28.64
N GLY A 51 3.34 -13.22 29.35
CA GLY A 51 4.08 -11.99 29.68
C GLY A 51 5.23 -12.19 30.65
N GLY A 52 5.32 -13.40 31.20
CA GLY A 52 6.45 -13.86 31.97
C GLY A 52 7.51 -14.55 31.12
N LYS A 53 7.49 -14.53 29.78
CA LYS A 53 8.46 -15.26 28.94
C LYS A 53 8.99 -14.48 27.74
N PHE A 54 10.24 -14.75 27.41
CA PHE A 54 10.84 -14.48 26.10
C PHE A 54 11.02 -15.79 25.34
N TYR A 55 11.01 -15.73 24.01
CA TYR A 55 11.26 -16.90 23.17
C TYR A 55 12.35 -16.63 22.14
N LEU A 56 13.11 -17.67 21.79
CA LEU A 56 14.09 -17.68 20.70
C LEU A 56 13.74 -18.84 19.76
N VAL A 57 13.77 -18.62 18.46
CA VAL A 57 13.59 -19.70 17.49
C VAL A 57 14.86 -20.56 17.45
N ASP A 58 14.73 -21.82 17.85
CA ASP A 58 15.79 -22.84 17.77
C ASP A 58 15.82 -23.50 16.39
N SER A 59 14.64 -23.87 15.87
CA SER A 59 14.54 -24.47 14.53
C SER A 59 13.16 -24.28 13.92
N GLY A 60 13.12 -24.25 12.59
CA GLY A 60 11.91 -23.97 11.82
C GLY A 60 11.65 -22.47 11.65
N SER A 61 10.40 -22.12 11.34
CA SER A 61 9.98 -20.74 11.09
C SER A 61 8.68 -20.42 11.81
N ILE A 62 8.57 -19.22 12.37
CA ILE A 62 7.34 -18.71 12.98
C ILE A 62 6.79 -17.56 12.15
N SER A 63 5.54 -17.65 11.73
CA SER A 63 4.79 -16.55 11.15
C SER A 63 4.21 -15.64 12.23
N ALA A 64 4.40 -14.33 12.09
CA ALA A 64 3.73 -13.32 12.91
C ALA A 64 2.52 -12.77 12.17
N ARG A 65 1.32 -12.87 12.78
CA ARG A 65 0.04 -12.50 12.18
C ARG A 65 -0.69 -11.44 13.00
N TYR A 66 -1.15 -10.39 12.36
CA TYR A 66 -1.94 -9.33 12.97
C TYR A 66 -3.20 -9.08 12.14
N ARG A 67 -4.37 -9.13 12.79
CA ARG A 67 -5.69 -8.99 12.15
C ARG A 67 -5.86 -9.91 10.91
N GLY A 68 -5.46 -11.18 11.06
CA GLY A 68 -5.55 -12.20 10.02
C GLY A 68 -4.48 -12.16 8.93
N ARG A 69 -3.66 -11.09 8.87
CA ARG A 69 -2.61 -10.90 7.86
C ARG A 69 -1.23 -11.27 8.41
N THR A 70 -0.44 -11.99 7.62
CA THR A 70 0.97 -12.26 7.95
C THR A 70 1.82 -11.01 7.75
N ILE A 71 2.54 -10.61 8.79
CA ILE A 71 3.34 -9.38 8.81
C ILE A 71 4.80 -9.69 8.49
N TYR A 72 5.38 -10.71 9.10
CA TYR A 72 6.73 -11.18 8.81
C TYR A 72 6.90 -12.62 9.30
N PHE A 73 8.02 -13.22 8.94
CA PHE A 73 8.46 -14.52 9.43
C PHE A 73 9.69 -14.34 10.31
N LEU A 74 9.78 -15.16 11.35
CA LEU A 74 10.92 -15.32 12.22
C LEU A 74 11.56 -16.66 11.87
N GLU A 75 12.88 -16.67 11.80
CA GLU A 75 13.69 -17.83 11.49
C GLU A 75 14.59 -18.16 12.68
N GLU A 76 15.35 -19.23 12.57
CA GLU A 76 16.36 -19.62 13.54
C GLU A 76 17.26 -18.44 13.96
N GLY A 77 17.42 -18.27 15.28
CA GLY A 77 18.17 -17.18 15.90
C GLY A 77 17.36 -15.91 16.16
N ASP A 78 16.13 -15.80 15.67
CA ASP A 78 15.28 -14.65 15.94
C ASP A 78 14.61 -14.75 17.33
N MET A 79 14.63 -13.63 18.05
CA MET A 79 14.01 -13.51 19.38
C MET A 79 12.61 -12.91 19.26
N LEU A 80 11.63 -13.58 19.87
CA LEU A 80 10.28 -13.06 20.01
C LEU A 80 10.20 -12.21 21.27
N LEU A 81 9.97 -10.91 21.06
CA LEU A 81 9.72 -9.94 22.12
C LEU A 81 8.24 -9.90 22.50
N PRO A 82 7.91 -9.57 23.76
CA PRO A 82 6.54 -9.55 24.26
C PRO A 82 5.68 -8.47 23.57
N ASP A 83 4.46 -8.84 23.17
CA ASP A 83 3.42 -7.91 22.76
C ASP A 83 2.71 -7.30 23.99
N ILE A 84 3.21 -6.15 24.44
CA ILE A 84 2.70 -5.46 25.63
C ILE A 84 1.25 -4.99 25.45
N ALA A 85 0.80 -4.69 24.21
CA ALA A 85 -0.56 -4.23 23.96
C ALA A 85 -1.56 -5.39 23.97
N GLY A 86 -1.16 -6.56 23.44
CA GLY A 86 -1.95 -7.79 23.43
C GLY A 86 -2.29 -8.35 24.83
N LEU A 87 -1.56 -7.93 25.87
CA LEU A 87 -1.86 -8.24 27.28
C LEU A 87 -3.24 -7.79 27.74
N GLY A 88 -3.63 -6.58 27.33
CA GLY A 88 -4.82 -5.90 27.85
C GLY A 88 -6.04 -6.06 26.96
N ASN A 89 -5.84 -6.38 25.67
CA ASN A 89 -6.92 -6.48 24.70
C ASN A 89 -6.61 -7.56 23.65
N GLN A 90 -7.43 -8.61 23.66
CA GLN A 90 -7.26 -9.77 22.78
C GLN A 90 -7.54 -9.46 21.30
N ASP A 91 -8.32 -8.40 21.01
CA ASP A 91 -8.67 -8.01 19.64
C ASP A 91 -7.51 -7.34 18.89
N VAL A 92 -6.45 -6.96 19.62
CA VAL A 92 -5.25 -6.33 19.08
C VAL A 92 -3.99 -7.16 19.31
N ALA A 93 -4.12 -8.41 19.78
CA ALA A 93 -2.98 -9.28 20.00
C ALA A 93 -2.36 -9.78 18.68
N VAL A 94 -1.04 -9.88 18.64
CA VAL A 94 -0.32 -10.58 17.57
C VAL A 94 -0.36 -12.09 17.79
N PHE A 95 -0.73 -12.84 16.76
CA PHE A 95 -0.74 -14.30 16.75
C PHE A 95 0.52 -14.84 16.11
N TYR A 96 1.05 -15.92 16.67
CA TYR A 96 2.23 -16.60 16.17
C TYR A 96 1.91 -18.05 15.86
N GLY A 97 2.60 -18.61 14.88
CA GLY A 97 2.50 -20.04 14.60
C GLY A 97 3.36 -20.45 13.42
N SER A 98 3.53 -21.75 13.23
CA SER A 98 4.32 -22.31 12.14
C SER A 98 3.43 -23.18 11.26
N GLU A 99 3.54 -23.07 9.94
CA GLU A 99 2.85 -23.99 9.02
C GLU A 99 3.51 -25.38 8.98
N ALA A 100 4.81 -25.46 9.29
CA ALA A 100 5.59 -26.70 9.24
C ALA A 100 5.95 -27.26 10.62
N GLY A 101 5.54 -26.58 11.69
CA GLY A 101 6.05 -26.79 13.05
C GLY A 101 7.38 -26.05 13.29
N ALA A 102 7.72 -25.82 14.55
CA ALA A 102 8.96 -25.15 14.95
C ALA A 102 9.34 -25.51 16.39
N SER A 103 10.60 -25.33 16.75
CA SER A 103 11.07 -25.47 18.13
C SER A 103 11.60 -24.15 18.64
N LEU A 104 11.20 -23.79 19.86
CA LEU A 104 11.57 -22.54 20.51
C LEU A 104 12.30 -22.82 21.82
N TYR A 105 13.24 -21.95 22.18
CA TYR A 105 13.72 -21.82 23.54
C TYR A 105 12.91 -20.75 24.28
N SER A 106 12.49 -21.05 25.50
CA SER A 106 11.74 -20.14 26.36
C SER A 106 12.56 -19.75 27.59
N TYR A 107 12.52 -18.46 27.93
CA TYR A 107 13.23 -17.88 29.07
C TYR A 107 12.24 -17.14 29.98
N PRO A 108 12.28 -17.31 31.31
CA PRO A 108 11.47 -16.52 32.23
C PRO A 108 11.86 -15.04 32.17
N ALA A 109 10.93 -14.18 31.74
CA ALA A 109 11.19 -12.76 31.48
C ALA A 109 11.64 -12.00 32.73
N LEU A 110 11.09 -12.31 33.92
CA LEU A 110 11.49 -11.66 35.16
C LEU A 110 12.95 -11.94 35.51
N GLU A 111 13.35 -13.21 35.51
CA GLU A 111 14.73 -13.62 35.80
C GLU A 111 15.69 -13.11 34.74
N PHE A 112 15.29 -13.18 33.47
CA PHE A 112 16.03 -12.64 32.34
C PHE A 112 16.32 -11.15 32.53
N MET A 113 15.31 -10.35 32.81
CA MET A 113 15.48 -8.91 33.00
C MET A 113 16.28 -8.58 34.27
N GLN A 114 16.11 -9.34 35.36
CA GLN A 114 16.94 -9.19 36.55
C GLN A 114 18.43 -9.37 36.22
N ARG A 115 18.77 -10.37 35.39
CA ARG A 115 20.14 -10.57 34.92
C ARG A 115 20.63 -9.48 33.99
N VAL A 116 19.77 -9.01 33.08
CA VAL A 116 20.10 -7.87 32.21
C VAL A 116 20.45 -6.64 33.04
N PHE A 117 19.70 -6.33 34.09
CA PHE A 117 19.94 -5.16 34.93
C PHE A 117 21.10 -5.32 35.91
N ALA A 118 21.48 -6.56 36.25
CA ALA A 118 22.62 -6.82 37.13
C ALA A 118 23.98 -6.59 36.44
N GLU A 119 24.05 -6.79 35.12
CA GLU A 119 25.29 -6.75 34.35
C GLU A 119 25.33 -5.56 33.38
N PRO A 120 26.22 -4.56 33.56
CA PRO A 120 26.31 -3.40 32.66
C PRO A 120 26.50 -3.76 31.18
N ALA A 121 27.22 -4.86 30.89
CA ALA A 121 27.41 -5.38 29.55
C ALA A 121 26.08 -5.85 28.93
N ALA A 122 25.23 -6.54 29.71
CA ALA A 122 23.92 -7.00 29.26
C ALA A 122 22.97 -5.82 29.01
N ILE A 123 22.98 -4.78 29.84
CA ILE A 123 22.19 -3.55 29.60
C ILE A 123 22.51 -2.94 28.24
N LYS A 124 23.81 -2.84 27.92
CA LYS A 124 24.29 -2.29 26.63
C LYS A 124 23.83 -3.15 25.46
N LEU A 125 23.92 -4.47 25.58
CA LEU A 125 23.47 -5.41 24.54
C LEU A 125 21.96 -5.35 24.35
N TRP A 126 21.18 -5.38 25.44
CA TRP A 126 19.72 -5.26 25.44
C TRP A 126 19.25 -3.97 24.77
N THR A 127 19.87 -2.84 25.11
CA THR A 127 19.51 -1.54 24.53
C THR A 127 19.82 -1.51 23.03
N ARG A 128 20.98 -2.03 22.60
CA ARG A 128 21.33 -2.13 21.17
C ARG A 128 20.38 -3.06 20.42
N LEU A 129 19.99 -4.16 21.03
CA LEU A 129 19.02 -5.12 20.48
C LEU A 129 17.69 -4.44 20.20
N LEU A 130 17.14 -3.70 21.18
CA LEU A 130 15.88 -2.97 21.04
C LEU A 130 15.94 -1.86 19.98
N ILE A 131 17.05 -1.10 19.91
CA ILE A 131 17.25 -0.08 18.88
C ILE A 131 17.32 -0.72 17.48
N THR A 132 18.01 -1.85 17.35
CA THR A 132 18.13 -2.58 16.08
C THR A 132 16.76 -3.12 15.64
N TYR A 133 16.00 -3.70 16.57
CA TYR A 133 14.63 -4.15 16.32
C TYR A 133 13.71 -3.01 15.85
N ALA A 134 13.75 -1.85 16.53
CA ALA A 134 12.99 -0.67 16.09
C ALA A 134 13.40 -0.21 14.69
N GLY A 135 14.71 -0.26 14.38
CA GLY A 135 15.24 0.02 13.05
C GLY A 135 14.69 -0.91 11.98
N MET A 136 14.62 -2.22 12.25
CA MET A 136 14.04 -3.23 11.36
C MET A 136 12.55 -2.97 11.11
N MET A 137 11.78 -2.71 12.17
CA MET A 137 10.34 -2.44 12.06
C MET A 137 10.05 -1.18 11.22
N LEU A 138 10.92 -0.16 11.30
CA LEU A 138 10.82 1.01 10.45
C LEU A 138 11.00 0.67 8.96
N ARG A 139 11.97 -0.20 8.61
CA ARG A 139 12.18 -0.64 7.22
C ARG A 139 11.03 -1.51 6.72
N LEU A 140 10.51 -2.42 7.55
CA LEU A 140 9.32 -3.21 7.22
C LEU A 140 8.11 -2.33 6.96
N THR A 141 7.94 -1.28 7.76
CA THR A 141 6.86 -0.29 7.56
C THR A 141 7.08 0.47 6.26
N ALA A 142 8.28 1.02 6.02
CA ALA A 142 8.61 1.75 4.82
C ALA A 142 8.44 0.90 3.54
N ALA A 143 8.79 -0.38 3.58
CA ALA A 143 8.59 -1.30 2.45
C ALA A 143 7.11 -1.61 2.16
N ARG A 144 6.20 -1.34 3.11
CA ARG A 144 4.76 -1.58 2.99
C ARG A 144 3.95 -0.30 2.81
N THR A 145 4.51 0.85 3.13
CA THR A 145 3.92 2.15 2.79
C THR A 145 4.03 2.30 1.28
N HIS A 146 2.90 2.35 0.59
CA HIS A 146 2.89 2.85 -0.78
C HIS A 146 3.53 4.24 -0.75
N GLU A 147 4.50 4.51 -1.63
CA GLU A 147 5.07 5.84 -1.77
C GLU A 147 3.89 6.83 -1.72
N ASP A 148 3.88 7.73 -0.73
CA ASP A 148 2.98 8.85 -0.69
C ASP A 148 3.36 9.73 -1.88
N SER A 149 2.96 9.32 -3.09
CA SER A 149 2.63 10.28 -4.12
C SER A 149 1.44 11.03 -3.57
N GLN A 150 1.73 12.06 -2.78
CA GLN A 150 0.92 13.26 -2.82
C GLN A 150 0.95 13.69 -4.27
N ALA A 151 0.03 13.14 -5.07
CA ALA A 151 -0.31 13.71 -6.35
C ALA A 151 -0.69 15.14 -6.01
N THR A 152 0.22 16.08 -6.24
CA THR A 152 -0.07 17.50 -6.10
C THR A 152 -0.79 17.82 -7.40
N PRO A 153 -2.13 17.80 -7.41
CA PRO A 153 -2.85 17.94 -8.65
C PRO A 153 -2.59 19.35 -9.13
N GLY A 154 -2.14 19.50 -10.38
CA GLY A 154 -1.94 20.83 -10.95
C GLY A 154 -3.31 21.47 -11.15
N PHE A 155 -3.51 22.68 -10.66
CA PHE A 155 -4.70 23.47 -11.00
C PHE A 155 -4.38 24.37 -12.18
N GLU A 156 -5.17 24.26 -13.24
CA GLU A 156 -5.08 25.13 -14.42
C GLU A 156 -6.44 25.77 -14.70
N MET A 157 -6.40 27.03 -15.09
CA MET A 157 -7.56 27.80 -15.52
C MET A 157 -7.52 27.92 -17.04
N PHE A 158 -8.67 27.72 -17.67
CA PHE A 158 -8.87 27.84 -19.10
C PHE A 158 -9.99 28.84 -19.37
N ASP A 159 -9.79 29.75 -20.31
CA ASP A 159 -10.83 30.66 -20.76
C ASP A 159 -11.76 29.97 -21.77
N ALA A 160 -12.93 30.55 -22.00
CA ALA A 160 -13.87 30.03 -23.01
C ALA A 160 -13.21 30.00 -24.40
N GLY A 161 -13.24 28.84 -25.05
CA GLY A 161 -12.61 28.58 -26.35
C GLY A 161 -11.23 27.93 -26.27
N ASP A 162 -10.60 27.89 -25.09
CA ASP A 162 -9.29 27.27 -24.94
C ASP A 162 -9.33 25.75 -25.10
N ILE A 163 -8.27 25.19 -25.66
CA ILE A 163 -8.15 23.75 -25.88
C ILE A 163 -7.40 23.12 -24.69
N ILE A 164 -8.09 22.23 -23.98
CA ILE A 164 -7.57 21.50 -22.82
C ILE A 164 -6.84 20.22 -23.27
N ILE A 165 -7.39 19.53 -24.29
CA ILE A 165 -6.82 18.31 -24.88
C ILE A 165 -6.93 18.42 -26.39
N ARG A 166 -5.90 18.03 -27.14
CA ARG A 166 -6.01 17.88 -28.60
C ARG A 166 -6.08 16.40 -29.01
N GLN A 167 -6.94 16.10 -29.97
CA GLN A 167 -7.01 14.81 -30.63
C GLN A 167 -5.65 14.43 -31.25
N GLY A 168 -5.26 13.17 -31.12
CA GLY A 168 -3.99 12.63 -31.64
C GLY A 168 -2.75 12.88 -30.77
N GLU A 169 -2.85 13.66 -29.69
CA GLU A 169 -1.73 13.84 -28.76
C GLU A 169 -1.55 12.62 -27.85
N ARG A 170 -0.36 12.50 -27.24
CA ARG A 170 -0.13 11.51 -26.19
C ARG A 170 -0.80 11.92 -24.88
N ALA A 171 -1.26 10.93 -24.12
CA ALA A 171 -1.90 11.16 -22.84
C ALA A 171 -0.90 11.11 -21.68
N ASP A 172 -0.35 12.27 -21.34
CA ASP A 172 0.55 12.42 -20.19
C ASP A 172 -0.20 12.74 -18.89
N TYR A 173 -1.45 13.20 -19.00
CA TYR A 173 -2.29 13.64 -17.87
C TYR A 173 -3.72 13.11 -17.95
N VAL A 174 -4.38 13.01 -16.80
CA VAL A 174 -5.83 12.83 -16.65
C VAL A 174 -6.37 14.08 -15.97
N PHE A 175 -7.58 14.49 -16.34
CA PHE A 175 -8.15 15.74 -15.91
C PHE A 175 -9.48 15.54 -15.17
N ASN A 176 -9.77 16.41 -14.21
CA ASN A 176 -11.07 16.54 -13.58
C ASN A 176 -11.54 17.98 -13.71
N LEU A 177 -12.77 18.18 -14.17
CA LEU A 177 -13.34 19.51 -14.31
C LEU A 177 -13.89 19.98 -12.95
N SER A 178 -13.19 20.88 -12.27
CA SER A 178 -13.61 21.39 -10.96
C SER A 178 -14.67 22.47 -11.03
N SER A 179 -14.74 23.22 -12.13
CA SER A 179 -15.83 24.16 -12.41
C SER A 179 -15.88 24.50 -13.91
N GLY A 180 -17.05 24.91 -14.39
CA GLY A 180 -17.28 25.28 -15.79
C GLY A 180 -17.89 24.16 -16.62
N SER A 181 -17.81 24.29 -17.94
CA SER A 181 -18.26 23.29 -18.92
C SER A 181 -17.31 23.25 -20.11
N ALA A 182 -17.10 22.05 -20.65
CA ALA A 182 -16.29 21.84 -21.85
C ALA A 182 -17.06 21.00 -22.88
N GLU A 183 -16.69 21.14 -24.14
CA GLU A 183 -17.20 20.36 -25.26
C GLU A 183 -16.14 19.42 -25.81
N VAL A 184 -16.59 18.23 -26.24
CA VAL A 184 -15.74 17.19 -26.80
C VAL A 184 -15.96 17.16 -28.30
N LEU A 185 -14.87 17.28 -29.07
CA LEU A 185 -14.88 17.30 -30.53
C LEU A 185 -14.06 16.15 -31.11
N VAL A 186 -14.58 15.50 -32.14
CA VAL A 186 -13.84 14.54 -32.98
C VAL A 186 -13.90 15.06 -34.40
N ASP A 187 -12.73 15.29 -35.00
CA ASP A 187 -12.62 15.87 -36.36
C ASP A 187 -13.48 17.15 -36.51
N ASP A 188 -13.39 18.05 -35.53
CA ASP A 188 -14.15 19.31 -35.40
C ASP A 188 -15.68 19.19 -35.25
N VAL A 189 -16.21 17.97 -35.09
CA VAL A 189 -17.62 17.72 -34.81
C VAL A 189 -17.83 17.56 -33.31
N ILE A 190 -18.75 18.33 -32.72
CA ILE A 190 -19.11 18.19 -31.30
C ILE A 190 -19.84 16.86 -31.09
N VAL A 191 -19.25 15.99 -30.28
CA VAL A 191 -19.77 14.66 -29.95
C VAL A 191 -20.25 14.54 -28.51
N GLY A 192 -19.90 15.49 -27.64
CA GLY A 192 -20.29 15.44 -26.24
C GLY A 192 -19.96 16.72 -25.48
N ARG A 193 -20.33 16.72 -24.20
CA ARG A 193 -20.05 17.79 -23.24
C ARG A 193 -19.51 17.16 -21.96
N ILE A 194 -18.68 17.91 -21.25
CA ILE A 194 -18.11 17.56 -19.96
C ILE A 194 -18.62 18.55 -18.93
N SER A 195 -19.15 18.02 -17.84
CA SER A 195 -19.74 18.78 -16.73
C SER A 195 -18.81 18.85 -15.52
N GLU A 196 -19.10 19.76 -14.60
CA GLU A 196 -18.40 19.86 -13.32
C GLU A 196 -18.42 18.51 -12.57
N GLY A 197 -17.27 18.15 -12.01
CA GLY A 197 -17.02 16.89 -11.31
C GLY A 197 -16.59 15.73 -12.20
N GLU A 198 -16.77 15.81 -13.51
CA GLU A 198 -16.45 14.71 -14.42
C GLU A 198 -14.93 14.54 -14.63
N ILE A 199 -14.50 13.28 -14.71
CA ILE A 199 -13.13 12.92 -15.05
C ILE A 199 -13.04 12.65 -16.56
N PHE A 200 -12.10 13.32 -17.22
CA PHE A 200 -11.92 13.21 -18.67
C PHE A 200 -10.45 13.00 -19.05
N GLY A 201 -10.24 12.49 -20.27
CA GLY A 201 -8.92 12.10 -20.74
C GLY A 201 -8.35 10.82 -20.08
N ALA A 202 -9.13 10.10 -19.27
CA ALA A 202 -8.67 8.88 -18.62
C ALA A 202 -8.42 7.72 -19.59
N MET A 203 -9.22 7.58 -20.65
CA MET A 203 -9.11 6.45 -21.58
C MET A 203 -7.71 6.31 -22.19
N ALA A 204 -7.19 7.38 -22.81
CA ALA A 204 -5.87 7.36 -23.44
C ALA A 204 -4.73 7.12 -22.42
N ALA A 205 -4.90 7.58 -21.18
CA ALA A 205 -3.96 7.28 -20.11
C ALA A 205 -3.95 5.78 -19.78
N LEU A 206 -5.13 5.17 -19.67
CA LEU A 206 -5.31 3.75 -19.31
C LEU A 206 -4.96 2.78 -20.45
N THR A 207 -5.34 3.09 -21.69
CA THR A 207 -5.14 2.20 -22.85
C THR A 207 -3.81 2.39 -23.55
N HIS A 208 -3.08 3.45 -23.19
CA HIS A 208 -1.85 3.88 -23.87
C HIS A 208 -2.05 4.23 -25.35
N ALA A 209 -3.29 4.49 -25.76
CA ALA A 209 -3.62 5.05 -27.06
C ALA A 209 -3.42 6.58 -27.07
N ASP A 210 -3.39 7.17 -28.26
CA ASP A 210 -3.44 8.61 -28.44
C ASP A 210 -4.83 9.17 -28.06
N ARG A 211 -4.93 10.48 -27.85
CA ARG A 211 -6.19 11.17 -27.55
C ARG A 211 -7.20 10.95 -28.67
N SER A 212 -8.36 10.40 -28.32
CA SER A 212 -9.43 10.11 -29.27
C SER A 212 -10.24 11.34 -29.70
N ALA A 213 -10.15 12.45 -28.96
CA ALA A 213 -10.95 13.65 -29.17
C ALA A 213 -10.22 14.90 -28.64
N THR A 214 -10.59 16.05 -29.18
CA THR A 214 -10.24 17.37 -28.66
C THR A 214 -11.24 17.76 -27.57
N VAL A 215 -10.78 18.36 -26.49
CA VAL A 215 -11.63 18.96 -25.45
C VAL A 215 -11.39 20.45 -25.42
N ARG A 216 -12.45 21.23 -25.60
CA ARG A 216 -12.43 22.70 -25.62
C ARG A 216 -13.33 23.26 -24.53
N ALA A 217 -12.85 24.26 -23.80
CA ALA A 217 -13.63 24.96 -22.80
C ALA A 217 -14.81 25.69 -23.46
N GLU A 218 -16.04 25.41 -23.05
CA GLU A 218 -17.25 26.14 -23.50
C GLU A 218 -17.44 27.41 -22.65
N THR A 219 -17.10 27.33 -21.36
CA THR A 219 -17.08 28.43 -20.39
C THR A 219 -15.71 28.49 -19.69
N PRO A 220 -15.38 29.54 -18.92
CA PRO A 220 -14.17 29.54 -18.10
C PRO A 220 -14.14 28.31 -17.17
N CYS A 221 -13.09 27.50 -17.28
CA CYS A 221 -12.97 26.22 -16.61
C CYS A 221 -11.83 26.21 -15.59
N ALA A 222 -12.08 25.66 -14.42
CA ALA A 222 -11.02 25.25 -13.49
C ALA A 222 -10.81 23.74 -13.63
N VAL A 223 -9.58 23.33 -13.93
CA VAL A 223 -9.25 21.93 -14.21
C VAL A 223 -8.14 21.48 -13.29
N VAL A 224 -8.35 20.31 -12.68
CA VAL A 224 -7.32 19.57 -11.96
C VAL A 224 -6.66 18.58 -12.92
N LYS A 225 -5.34 18.66 -13.08
CA LYS A 225 -4.55 17.71 -13.90
C LYS A 225 -3.69 16.80 -13.02
N VAL A 226 -3.72 15.51 -13.31
CA VAL A 226 -2.97 14.45 -12.62
C VAL A 226 -2.09 13.73 -13.63
N PRO A 227 -0.76 13.59 -13.39
CA PRO A 227 0.10 12.80 -14.26
C PRO A 227 -0.39 11.36 -14.39
N LYS A 228 -0.33 10.79 -15.59
CA LYS A 228 -0.77 9.40 -15.88
C LYS A 228 -0.14 8.37 -14.93
N GLU A 229 1.14 8.54 -14.61
CA GLU A 229 1.88 7.65 -13.71
C GLU A 229 1.25 7.63 -12.31
N GLN A 230 0.90 8.81 -11.79
CA GLN A 230 0.26 8.97 -10.48
C GLN A 230 -1.22 8.58 -10.48
N PHE A 231 -1.90 8.69 -11.63
CA PHE A 231 -3.30 8.35 -11.75
C PHE A 231 -3.58 6.87 -11.43
N THR A 232 -2.66 5.98 -11.82
CA THR A 232 -2.78 4.54 -11.52
C THR A 232 -2.70 4.26 -10.02
N ASP A 233 -1.89 5.02 -9.28
CA ASP A 233 -1.76 4.87 -7.83
C ASP A 233 -2.90 5.58 -7.08
N LEU A 234 -3.42 6.68 -7.63
CA LEU A 234 -4.65 7.34 -7.13
C LEU A 234 -5.85 6.39 -7.20
N ILE A 235 -5.99 5.63 -8.28
CA ILE A 235 -6.99 4.57 -8.44
C ILE A 235 -6.87 3.54 -7.30
N LYS A 236 -5.66 3.04 -7.02
CA LYS A 236 -5.45 2.03 -5.97
C LYS A 236 -5.74 2.55 -4.56
N SER A 237 -5.43 3.81 -4.30
CA SER A 237 -5.54 4.43 -2.98
C SER A 237 -6.91 5.05 -2.68
N ASN A 238 -7.71 5.38 -3.72
CA ASN A 238 -9.01 6.02 -3.57
C ASN A 238 -10.14 5.29 -4.35
N PRO A 239 -10.83 4.32 -3.71
CA PRO A 239 -11.93 3.59 -4.35
C PRO A 239 -13.08 4.48 -4.85
N ALA A 240 -13.29 5.66 -4.26
CA ALA A 240 -14.34 6.59 -4.69
C ALA A 240 -14.04 7.18 -6.08
N THR A 241 -12.78 7.47 -6.40
CA THR A 241 -12.36 7.97 -7.71
C THR A 241 -12.63 6.97 -8.82
N ILE A 242 -12.39 5.67 -8.56
CA ILE A 242 -12.74 4.59 -9.49
C ILE A 242 -14.25 4.57 -9.74
N HIS A 243 -15.04 4.66 -8.68
CA HIS A 243 -16.48 4.60 -8.77
C HIS A 243 -17.05 5.74 -9.63
N SER A 244 -16.59 6.98 -9.43
CA SER A 244 -16.97 8.12 -10.28
C SER A 244 -16.57 7.90 -11.74
N LEU A 245 -15.34 7.45 -11.99
CA LEU A 245 -14.86 7.20 -13.35
C LEU A 245 -15.67 6.10 -14.07
N LEU A 246 -16.06 5.04 -13.37
CA LEU A 246 -16.93 4.00 -13.94
C LEU A 246 -18.31 4.54 -14.32
N ILE A 247 -18.87 5.44 -13.50
CA ILE A 247 -20.14 6.12 -13.80
C ILE A 247 -19.98 7.02 -15.04
N ASP A 248 -18.93 7.84 -15.09
CA ASP A 248 -18.69 8.78 -16.20
C ASP A 248 -18.50 8.03 -17.54
N MET A 249 -17.76 6.92 -17.52
CA MET A 249 -17.60 6.06 -18.70
C MET A 249 -18.91 5.40 -19.12
N ALA A 250 -19.72 4.93 -18.16
CA ALA A 250 -21.02 4.34 -18.45
C ALA A 250 -21.97 5.37 -19.09
N ASN A 251 -22.04 6.58 -18.53
CA ASN A 251 -22.84 7.69 -19.07
C ASN A 251 -22.39 8.07 -20.49
N SER A 252 -21.08 8.12 -20.74
CA SER A 252 -20.53 8.38 -22.06
C SER A 252 -20.96 7.33 -23.09
N ILE A 253 -20.95 6.03 -22.74
CA ILE A 253 -21.40 4.95 -23.62
C ILE A 253 -22.91 5.08 -23.93
N VAL A 254 -23.73 5.39 -22.91
CA VAL A 254 -25.18 5.60 -23.10
C VAL A 254 -25.44 6.75 -24.06
N ASN A 255 -24.80 7.91 -23.83
CA ASN A 255 -24.96 9.08 -24.69
C ASN A 255 -24.54 8.81 -26.14
N LEU A 256 -23.41 8.11 -26.35
CA LEU A 256 -22.95 7.73 -27.69
C LEU A 256 -23.94 6.79 -28.39
N ASN A 257 -24.52 5.82 -27.67
CA ASN A 257 -25.52 4.92 -28.21
C ASN A 257 -26.81 5.66 -28.61
N GLU A 258 -27.28 6.60 -27.80
CA GLU A 258 -28.46 7.42 -28.11
C GLU A 258 -28.25 8.27 -29.38
N GLN A 259 -27.08 8.89 -29.52
CA GLN A 259 -26.72 9.66 -30.72
C GLN A 259 -26.68 8.76 -31.97
N LEU A 260 -26.07 7.58 -31.89
CA LEU A 260 -26.02 6.61 -32.99
C LEU A 260 -27.42 6.15 -33.42
N VAL A 261 -28.31 5.89 -32.45
CA VAL A 261 -29.70 5.52 -32.73
C VAL A 261 -30.44 6.70 -33.39
N GLY A 262 -30.23 7.92 -32.91
CA GLY A 262 -30.79 9.14 -33.51
C GLY A 262 -30.37 9.32 -34.98
N LEU A 263 -29.07 9.19 -35.27
CA LEU A 263 -28.50 9.27 -36.62
C LEU A 263 -29.05 8.18 -37.55
N ARG A 264 -29.18 6.94 -37.04
CA ARG A 264 -29.74 5.83 -37.83
C ARG A 264 -31.22 6.02 -38.13
N ASN A 265 -31.97 6.67 -37.24
CA ASN A 265 -33.39 6.96 -37.42
C ASN A 265 -33.62 8.15 -38.36
N SER A 266 -32.76 9.17 -38.35
CA SER A 266 -32.83 10.30 -39.29
C SER A 266 -32.43 9.87 -40.72
N ALA A 267 -31.43 9.00 -40.87
CA ALA A 267 -31.04 8.43 -42.16
C ALA A 267 -32.10 7.49 -42.81
N ARG A 268 -33.10 7.04 -42.04
CA ARG A 268 -34.18 6.14 -42.50
C ARG A 268 -35.47 6.85 -42.92
N ARG A 269 -35.60 8.18 -42.76
CA ARG A 269 -36.78 8.91 -43.26
C ARG A 269 -36.61 9.22 -44.75
N PRO A 270 -37.45 8.66 -45.66
CA PRO A 270 -37.43 9.04 -47.06
C PRO A 270 -37.90 10.49 -47.20
N GLN A 271 -37.22 11.28 -48.02
CA GLN A 271 -37.75 12.56 -48.50
C GLN A 271 -38.96 12.24 -49.41
N THR A 272 -40.16 12.52 -48.92
CA THR A 272 -41.39 12.63 -49.72
C THR A 272 -41.63 14.07 -50.11
#